data_AF-A0A4P6Q3Z1-F1
#
_entry.id   AF-A0A4P6Q3Z1-F1
#
_cell.length_a   1.000
_cell.length_b   1.000
_cell.length_c   1.000
_cell.angle_alpha   90.00
_cell.angle_beta   90.00
_cell.angle_gamma   90.00
#
_symmetry.space_group_name_H-M   'P 1'
#
loop_
_entity.id
_entity.type
_entity.pdbx_description
1 polymer ?
#
loop_
_entity_poly.entity_id
_entity_poly.type
_entity_poly.pdbx_seq_one_letter_code
_entity_poly.pdbx_strand_id
1 'polypeptide(L)' 'MNEFMTALHLRLYDAVSALQEARERGDEDLCLVQAGELEDLVEIAARHGVDIDCGYGALAHAA' A
#
# COMPACT_ATOMS: atom_id res chain seq x y z
N MET A 1 -16.10 1.56 12.45
CA MET A 1 -15.04 1.74 11.43
C MET A 1 -15.36 3.04 10.70
N ASN A 2 -14.45 4.01 10.66
CA ASN A 2 -14.68 5.31 10.02
C ASN A 2 -14.65 5.15 8.49
N GLU A 3 -15.41 5.94 7.72
CA GLU A 3 -15.43 5.89 6.25
C GLU A 3 -14.02 6.05 5.66
N PHE A 4 -13.22 6.92 6.28
CA PHE A 4 -11.79 7.08 5.96
C PHE A 4 -11.01 5.77 6.09
N MET A 5 -11.19 5.03 7.18
CA MET A 5 -10.48 3.76 7.43
C MET A 5 -10.85 2.69 6.41
N THR A 6 -12.13 2.62 6.04
CA THR A 6 -12.62 1.69 5.02
C THR A 6 -12.02 2.03 3.64
N ALA A 7 -12.03 3.31 3.27
CA ALA A 7 -11.46 3.76 2.00
C ALA A 7 -9.94 3.52 1.94
N LEU A 8 -9.23 3.79 3.04
CA LEU A 8 -7.80 3.56 3.16
C LEU A 8 -7.48 2.06 3.01
N HIS A 9 -8.23 1.19 3.70
CA HIS A 9 -8.03 -0.26 3.58
C HIS A 9 -8.27 -0.76 2.15
N LEU A 10 -9.31 -0.30 1.46
CA LEU A 10 -9.56 -0.71 0.09
C LEU A 10 -8.41 -0.28 -0.84
N ARG A 11 -8.00 0.98 -0.79
CA ARG A 11 -6.91 1.47 -1.67
C ARG A 11 -5.60 0.75 -1.41
N LEU A 12 -5.30 0.47 -0.15
CA LEU A 12 -4.07 -0.21 0.22
C LEU A 12 -4.10 -1.68 -0.22
N TYR A 13 -5.24 -2.35 -0.10
CA TYR A 13 -5.45 -3.69 -0.66
C TYR A 13 -5.30 -3.71 -2.19
N ASP A 14 -5.90 -2.74 -2.88
CA ASP A 14 -5.85 -2.64 -4.35
C ASP A 14 -4.41 -2.38 -4.82
N ALA A 15 -3.69 -1.46 -4.18
CA ALA A 15 -2.29 -1.15 -4.52
C ALA A 15 -1.34 -2.33 -4.26
N VAL A 16 -1.52 -3.06 -3.14
CA VAL A 16 -0.75 -4.29 -2.86
C VAL A 16 -1.04 -5.37 -3.91
N SER A 17 -2.31 -5.57 -4.27
CA SER A 17 -2.71 -6.57 -5.26
C SER A 17 -2.14 -6.22 -6.64
N ALA A 18 -2.21 -4.95 -7.04
CA ALA A 18 -1.63 -4.46 -8.29
C ALA A 18 -0.10 -4.60 -8.31
N LEU A 19 0.59 -4.35 -7.18
CA LEU A 19 2.02 -4.57 -7.05
C LEU A 19 2.38 -6.04 -7.21
N GLN A 20 1.62 -6.95 -6.61
CA GLN A 20 1.83 -8.40 -6.75
C GLN A 20 1.65 -8.83 -8.21
N GLU A 21 0.58 -8.40 -8.87
CA GLU A 21 0.38 -8.68 -10.30
C GLU A 21 1.49 -8.10 -11.18
N ALA A 22 1.96 -6.89 -10.89
CA ALA A 22 3.05 -6.25 -11.61
C ALA A 22 4.34 -7.06 -11.48
N ARG A 23 4.66 -7.53 -10.27
CA ARG A 23 5.82 -8.41 -10.01
C ARG A 23 5.71 -9.73 -10.75
N GLU A 24 4.54 -10.37 -10.73
CA GLU A 24 4.31 -11.63 -11.46
C GLU A 24 4.47 -11.47 -12.98
N ARG A 25 4.12 -10.29 -13.51
CA ARG A 25 4.27 -9.96 -14.94
C ARG A 25 5.68 -9.48 -15.29
N GLY A 26 6.53 -9.18 -14.31
CA GLY A 26 7.84 -8.56 -14.52
C GLY A 26 7.76 -7.11 -15.00
N ASP A 27 6.66 -6.42 -14.69
CA ASP A 27 6.43 -5.01 -15.04
C ASP A 27 7.05 -4.10 -13.95
N GLU A 28 8.34 -3.80 -14.11
CA GLU A 28 9.12 -3.02 -13.15
C GLU A 28 8.63 -1.58 -13.01
N ASP A 29 8.16 -0.97 -14.10
CA ASP A 29 7.61 0.39 -14.09
C ASP A 29 6.33 0.44 -13.26
N LEU A 30 5.42 -0.51 -13.46
CA LEU A 30 4.20 -0.60 -12.66
C LEU A 30 4.51 -0.92 -11.19
N CYS A 31 5.54 -1.73 -10.91
CA CYS A 31 6.00 -1.97 -9.54
C CYS A 31 6.44 -0.68 -8.83
N LEU A 32 7.21 0.17 -9.52
CA LEU A 32 7.67 1.45 -8.96
C LEU A 32 6.50 2.40 -8.69
N VAL A 33 5.54 2.47 -9.60
CA VAL A 33 4.33 3.30 -9.43
C VAL A 33 3.52 2.83 -8.21
N GLN A 34 3.28 1.53 -8.09
CA GLN A 34 2.51 0.97 -6.97
C GLN A 34 3.23 1.09 -5.63
N ALA A 35 4.56 0.96 -5.61
CA ALA A 35 5.35 1.20 -4.42
C ALA A 35 5.22 2.66 -3.93
N GLY A 36 5.27 3.63 -4.83
CA GLY A 36 5.06 5.04 -4.50
C GLY A 36 3.65 5.33 -3.96
N GLU A 37 2.62 4.73 -4.56
CA GLU A 37 1.24 4.86 -4.05
C GLU A 37 1.10 4.29 -2.63
N LEU A 38 1.76 3.16 -2.33
CA LEU A 38 1.75 2.59 -0.98
C LEU A 38 2.44 3.50 0.03
N GLU A 39 3.57 4.11 -0.30
CA GLU A 39 4.25 5.08 0.56
C GLU A 39 3.34 6.29 0.88
N ASP A 40 2.68 6.84 -0.13
CA ASP A 40 1.74 7.96 0.04
C ASP A 40 0.56 7.57 0.95
N LEU A 41 -0.01 6.37 0.77
CA LEU A 41 -1.13 5.88 1.58
C LEU A 41 -0.71 5.66 3.03
N VAL A 42 0.50 5.15 3.30
CA VAL A 42 1.05 5.02 4.65
C VAL A 42 1.24 6.40 5.28
N GLU A 43 1.76 7.37 4.54
CA GLU A 43 1.92 8.74 5.06
C GLU A 43 0.57 9.38 5.41
N ILE A 44 -0.43 9.25 4.53
CA ILE A 44 -1.79 9.72 4.78
C ILE A 44 -2.34 9.06 6.05
N ALA A 45 -2.17 7.75 6.21
CA ALA A 45 -2.60 7.04 7.41
C ALA A 45 -1.96 7.60 8.68
N ALA A 46 -0.64 7.79 8.67
CA ALA A 46 0.12 8.32 9.79
C ALA A 46 -0.35 9.74 10.17
N ARG A 47 -0.60 10.61 9.18
CA ARG A 47 -1.16 11.96 9.40
C ARG A 47 -2.55 11.93 10.04
N HIS A 48 -3.32 10.87 9.80
CA HIS A 48 -4.63 10.65 10.41
C HIS A 48 -4.57 9.89 11.76
N GLY A 49 -3.37 9.63 12.28
CA GLY A 49 -3.15 8.92 13.55
C GLY A 49 -3.35 7.40 13.46
N VAL A 50 -3.30 6.85 12.24
CA VAL A 50 -3.40 5.42 11.97
C VAL A 50 -1.99 4.88 11.80
N ASP A 51 -1.56 4.06 12.74
CA ASP A 51 -0.27 3.37 12.65
C ASP A 51 -0.42 2.12 11.75
N ILE A 52 0.15 2.18 10.55
CA ILE A 52 0.16 1.09 9.57
C ILE A 52 1.42 0.22 9.67
N ASP A 53 2.45 0.67 10.40
CA ASP A 53 3.73 -0.03 10.52
C ASP A 53 3.57 -1.44 11.12
N CYS A 54 2.55 -1.64 11.96
CA CYS A 54 2.31 -2.92 12.61
C CYS A 54 1.70 -4.01 11.70
N GLY A 55 1.14 -3.66 10.53
CA GLY A 55 0.44 -4.61 9.64
C GLY A 55 1.06 -4.75 8.24
N TYR A 56 1.56 -3.66 7.66
CA TYR A 56 2.04 -3.64 6.27
C TYR A 56 3.55 -3.47 6.12
N GLY A 57 4.28 -3.12 7.20
CA GLY A 57 5.75 -3.09 7.20
C GLY A 57 6.38 -4.44 6.81
N ALA A 58 5.67 -5.55 7.07
CA ALA A 58 6.07 -6.89 6.63
C ALA A 58 6.02 -7.08 5.10
N LEU A 59 5.19 -6.31 4.38
CA LEU A 59 5.11 -6.35 2.91
C LEU A 59 6.23 -5.51 2.27
N ALA A 60 6.63 -4.41 2.90
CA ALA A 60 7.73 -3.57 2.43
C ALA A 60 9.11 -4.25 2.54
N HIS A 61 9.31 -5.14 3.52
CA HIS A 61 10.58 -5.84 3.72
C HIS A 61 10.72 -7.16 2.92
N ALA A 62 9.71 -7.52 2.14
CA ALA A 62 9.73 -8.67 1.23
C ALA A 62 10.05 -8.28 -0.22
N ALA A 63 10.66 -7.10 -0.43
CA ALA A 63 11.17 -6.62 -1.70
C ALA A 63 12.67 -6.93 -1.84
#